data_AF-A0A962ZVH4-F1
#
_entry.id   AF-A0A962ZVH4-F1
#
_cell.length_a   1.000
_cell.length_b   1.000
_cell.length_c   1.000
_cell.angle_alpha   90.00
_cell.angle_beta   90.00
_cell.angle_gamma   90.00
#
_symmetry.space_group_name_H-M   'P 1'
#
loop_
_entity.id
_entity.type
_entity.pdbx_description
1 polymer ?
#
loop_
_entity_poly.entity_id
_entity_poly.type
_entity_poly.pdbx_seq_one_letter_code
_entity_poly.pdbx_strand_id
1 'polypeptide(L)'
;DKMKIDDPVGAISVHGVVGFLGLMLVPVTNPLTEDGGSSFSGQLIGAATIFIWVFVASLIVWGIIKMVMGIRVSEEEEYEGVDQSECGMEAYPEFVGAGGSGR
;
A
#
# COMPACT_ATOMS: atom_id res chain seq x y z
N ASP A 1 -12.53 4.49 -6.68
CA ASP A 1 -13.94 5.00 -6.61
C ASP A 1 -15.02 3.94 -6.64
N LYS A 2 -15.18 3.16 -7.72
CA LYS A 2 -16.31 2.20 -7.86
C LYS A 2 -16.43 1.17 -6.72
N MET A 3 -15.31 0.76 -6.14
CA MET A 3 -15.27 -0.22 -5.04
C MET A 3 -15.25 0.43 -3.65
N LYS A 4 -15.23 1.77 -3.56
CA LYS A 4 -15.13 2.53 -2.29
C LYS A 4 -14.03 2.04 -1.34
N ILE A 5 -12.91 1.60 -1.90
CA ILE A 5 -11.68 1.32 -1.16
C ILE A 5 -10.85 2.59 -1.19
N ASP A 6 -10.53 3.10 -0.01
CA ASP A 6 -9.64 4.23 0.16
C ASP A 6 -8.20 3.73 0.30
N ASP A 7 -7.38 4.05 -0.70
CA ASP A 7 -5.95 3.71 -0.78
C ASP A 7 -5.17 5.02 -0.64
N PRO A 8 -4.88 5.46 0.58
CA PRO A 8 -4.52 6.85 0.88
C PRO A 8 -3.21 7.30 0.21
N VAL A 9 -2.32 6.35 -0.08
CA VAL A 9 -1.04 6.61 -0.75
C VAL A 9 -1.00 6.06 -2.18
N GLY A 10 -2.10 5.51 -2.67
CA GLY A 10 -2.18 4.87 -3.99
C GLY A 10 -1.32 3.61 -4.12
N ALA A 11 -1.04 2.91 -3.01
CA ALA A 11 -0.14 1.77 -2.96
C ALA A 11 -0.55 0.65 -3.93
N ILE A 12 -1.84 0.35 -4.03
CA ILE A 12 -2.36 -0.70 -4.92
C ILE A 12 -2.16 -0.31 -6.38
N SER A 13 -2.41 0.96 -6.71
CA SER A 13 -2.24 1.45 -8.09
C SER A 13 -0.76 1.48 -8.52
N VAL A 14 0.12 2.06 -7.70
CA VAL A 14 1.53 2.25 -8.06
C VAL A 14 2.31 0.95 -7.92
N HIS A 15 2.16 0.21 -6.82
CA HIS A 15 2.97 -0.99 -6.61
C HIS A 15 2.29 -2.26 -7.14
N GLY A 16 0.97 -2.38 -6.97
CA GLY A 16 0.22 -3.53 -7.47
C GLY A 16 0.08 -3.53 -8.99
N VAL A 17 -0.59 -2.52 -9.55
CA VAL A 17 -0.92 -2.47 -10.99
C VAL A 17 0.32 -2.20 -11.84
N VAL A 18 1.09 -1.14 -11.54
CA VAL A 18 2.29 -0.82 -12.35
C VAL A 18 3.39 -1.85 -12.12
N GLY A 19 3.55 -2.38 -10.90
CA GLY A 19 4.48 -3.48 -10.64
C GLY A 19 4.14 -4.74 -11.45
N PHE A 20 2.86 -5.12 -11.50
CA PHE A 20 2.43 -6.25 -12.32
C PHE A 20 2.64 -5.99 -13.82
N LEU A 21 2.32 -4.79 -14.31
CA LEU A 21 2.64 -4.40 -15.69
C LEU A 21 4.14 -4.55 -15.97
N GLY A 22 4.99 -4.10 -15.05
CA GLY A 22 6.45 -4.26 -15.14
C GLY A 22 6.87 -5.72 -15.30
N LEU A 23 6.30 -6.64 -14.49
CA LEU A 23 6.56 -8.09 -14.63
C LEU A 23 6.15 -8.62 -16.01
N MET A 24 5.03 -8.13 -16.56
CA MET A 24 4.55 -8.56 -17.88
C MET A 24 5.39 -7.99 -19.04
N LEU A 25 6.17 -6.93 -18.81
CA LEU A 25 7.11 -6.41 -19.80
C LEU A 25 8.42 -7.20 -19.84
N VAL A 26 8.78 -7.95 -18.78
CA VAL A 26 10.03 -8.72 -18.73
C VAL A 26 10.15 -9.74 -19.87
N PRO A 27 9.12 -10.55 -20.22
CA PRO A 27 9.19 -11.45 -21.38
C PRO A 27 9.24 -10.72 -22.73
N VAL A 28 8.91 -9.43 -22.79
CA VAL A 28 9.01 -8.61 -24.00
C VAL A 28 10.43 -8.09 -24.18
N THR A 29 11.08 -7.65 -23.10
CA THR A 29 12.43 -7.07 -23.12
C THR A 29 13.53 -8.12 -22.93
N ASN A 30 13.20 -9.28 -22.37
CA ASN A 30 14.08 -10.43 -22.16
C ASN A 30 13.32 -11.74 -22.49
N PRO A 31 13.00 -11.98 -23.78
CA PRO A 31 12.20 -13.14 -24.18
C PRO A 31 12.93 -14.45 -23.91
N LEU A 32 12.17 -15.50 -23.61
CA LEU A 32 12.71 -16.84 -23.46
C LEU A 32 13.24 -17.37 -24.80
N THR A 33 14.52 -17.75 -24.80
CA THR A 33 15.25 -18.37 -25.92
C THR A 33 15.94 -19.66 -25.47
N GLU A 34 16.64 -20.34 -26.36
CA GLU A 34 17.42 -21.54 -26.02
C GLU A 34 18.54 -21.25 -25.01
N ASP A 35 19.09 -20.04 -25.03
CA ASP A 35 20.14 -19.58 -24.11
C ASP A 35 19.56 -19.04 -22.78
N GLY A 36 18.25 -19.13 -22.59
CA GLY A 36 17.52 -18.64 -21.42
C GLY A 36 16.68 -17.39 -21.69
N GLY A 37 16.18 -16.77 -20.63
CA GLY A 37 15.30 -15.59 -20.68
C GLY A 37 14.04 -15.77 -19.84
N SER A 38 13.03 -14.94 -20.09
CA SER A 38 11.79 -14.92 -19.32
C SER A 38 10.59 -15.29 -20.17
N SER A 39 9.72 -16.17 -19.64
CA SER A 39 8.42 -16.48 -20.23
C SER A 39 7.29 -15.76 -19.50
N PHE A 40 6.20 -15.48 -20.21
CA PHE A 40 4.98 -14.96 -19.59
C PHE A 40 4.42 -15.92 -18.54
N SER A 41 4.46 -17.23 -18.80
CA SER A 41 4.02 -18.24 -17.83
C SER A 41 4.87 -18.22 -16.56
N GLY A 42 6.19 -18.11 -16.67
CA GLY A 42 7.09 -17.98 -15.52
C GLY A 42 6.79 -16.74 -14.68
N GLN A 43 6.61 -15.59 -15.33
CA GLN A 43 6.28 -14.34 -14.65
C GLN A 43 4.90 -14.38 -13.97
N LEU A 44 3.90 -14.98 -14.62
CA LEU A 44 2.56 -15.14 -14.04
C LEU A 44 2.56 -16.08 -12.83
N ILE A 45 3.26 -17.22 -12.92
CA ILE A 45 3.39 -18.16 -11.80
C ILE A 45 4.14 -17.50 -10.64
N GLY A 46 5.24 -16.78 -10.93
CA GLY A 46 5.98 -16.01 -9.93
C GLY A 46 5.12 -14.94 -9.26
N ALA A 47 4.41 -14.13 -10.05
CA ALA A 47 3.50 -13.10 -9.55
C ALA A 47 2.40 -13.68 -8.67
N ALA A 48 1.74 -14.76 -9.10
CA ALA A 48 0.71 -15.43 -8.33
C ALA A 48 1.28 -16.03 -7.03
N THR A 49 2.47 -16.63 -7.08
CA THR A 49 3.14 -17.20 -5.91
C THR A 49 3.41 -16.13 -4.85
N ILE A 50 3.99 -14.99 -5.27
CA ILE A 50 4.28 -13.87 -4.37
C ILE A 50 2.98 -13.28 -3.83
N PHE A 51 1.99 -13.04 -4.70
CA PHE A 51 0.71 -12.47 -4.30
C PHE A 51 0.01 -13.33 -3.25
N ILE A 52 -0.14 -14.64 -3.50
CA ILE A 52 -0.82 -15.55 -2.58
C ILE A 52 -0.06 -15.62 -1.25
N TRP A 53 1.26 -15.79 -1.30
CA TRP A 53 2.08 -15.88 -0.10
C TRP A 53 1.95 -14.61 0.76
N VAL A 54 2.20 -13.44 0.16
CA VAL A 54 2.19 -12.16 0.89
C VAL A 54 0.79 -11.83 1.37
N PHE A 55 -0.24 -12.03 0.56
CA PHE A 55 -1.62 -11.76 0.95
C PHE A 55 -2.05 -12.61 2.14
N VAL A 56 -1.83 -13.93 2.09
CA VAL A 56 -2.20 -14.84 3.18
C VAL A 56 -1.39 -14.57 4.44
N ALA A 57 -0.06 -14.43 4.32
CA ALA A 57 0.80 -14.12 5.46
C ALA A 57 0.42 -12.79 6.11
N SER A 58 0.14 -11.76 5.30
CA SER A 58 -0.31 -10.45 5.80
C SER A 58 -1.65 -10.57 6.49
N LEU A 59 -2.64 -11.25 5.92
CA LEU A 59 -3.94 -11.46 6.56
C LEU A 59 -3.81 -12.13 7.94
N ILE A 60 -2.92 -13.13 8.05
CA ILE A 60 -2.65 -13.79 9.32
C ILE A 60 -2.03 -12.81 10.32
N VAL A 61 -0.96 -12.12 9.93
CA VAL A 61 -0.24 -11.17 10.81
C VAL A 61 -1.15 -10.03 11.25
N TRP A 62 -1.80 -9.35 10.32
CA TRP A 62 -2.74 -8.27 10.62
C TRP A 62 -3.93 -8.75 11.44
N GLY A 63 -4.42 -9.97 11.19
CA GLY A 63 -5.46 -10.61 11.99
C GLY A 63 -5.03 -10.82 13.44
N ILE A 64 -3.82 -11.30 13.67
CA ILE A 64 -3.26 -11.49 15.01
C ILE A 64 -3.10 -10.15 15.73
N ILE A 65 -2.50 -9.14 15.09
CA ILE A 65 -2.32 -7.81 15.69
C ILE A 65 -3.67 -7.21 16.07
N LYS A 66 -4.67 -7.32 15.18
CA LYS A 66 -6.04 -6.85 15.42
C LYS A 66 -6.67 -7.51 16.66
N MET A 67 -6.42 -8.79 16.90
CA MET A 67 -6.96 -9.51 18.06
C MET A 67 -6.24 -9.17 19.37
N VAL A 68 -4.93 -8.91 19.32
CA VAL A 68 -4.11 -8.74 20.53
C VAL A 68 -4.14 -7.30 21.02
N MET A 69 -4.04 -6.32 20.13
CA MET A 69 -3.88 -4.91 20.50
C MET A 69 -4.71 -3.93 19.67
N GLY A 70 -5.36 -4.38 18.61
CA GLY A 70 -6.01 -3.50 17.64
C GLY A 70 -5.02 -2.96 16.59
N ILE A 71 -5.55 -2.47 15.46
CA ILE A 71 -4.74 -1.97 14.33
C ILE A 71 -5.12 -0.55 13.90
N ARG A 72 -6.16 0.03 14.50
CA ARG A 72 -6.70 1.36 14.18
C ARG A 72 -6.89 2.11 15.50
N VAL A 73 -6.60 3.40 15.48
CA VAL A 73 -6.90 4.33 16.58
C VAL A 73 -8.41 4.40 16.84
N SER A 74 -8.82 4.96 17.97
CA SER A 74 -10.24 5.19 18.27
C SER A 74 -10.86 6.20 17.30
N GLU A 75 -12.19 6.21 17.18
CA GLU A 75 -12.90 7.17 16.33
C GLU A 75 -12.69 8.63 16.78
N GLU A 76 -12.50 8.86 18.09
CA GLU A 76 -12.18 10.17 18.66
C GLU A 76 -10.77 10.62 18.25
N GLU A 77 -9.76 9.77 18.41
CA GLU A 77 -8.38 10.05 17.99
C GLU A 77 -8.26 10.22 16.46
N GLU A 78 -9.04 9.46 15.68
CA GLU A 78 -9.11 9.63 14.23
C GLU A 78 -9.72 10.98 13.83
N TYR A 79 -10.71 11.46 14.60
CA TYR A 79 -11.35 12.76 14.36
C TYR A 79 -10.46 13.94 14.78
N GLU A 80 -9.78 13.84 15.91
CA GLU A 80 -8.85 14.86 16.41
C GLU A 80 -7.55 14.93 15.58
N GLY A 81 -7.17 13.82 14.95
CA GLY A 81 -5.92 13.67 14.23
C GLY A 81 -4.86 12.96 15.07
N VAL A 82 -4.14 12.03 14.43
CA VAL A 82 -3.10 11.23 15.08
C VAL A 82 -1.90 12.05 15.56
N ASP A 83 -1.65 13.21 14.93
CA ASP A 83 -0.60 14.14 15.36
C ASP A 83 -0.87 14.67 16.77
N GLN A 84 -2.11 15.09 17.04
CA GLN A 84 -2.49 15.63 18.36
C GLN A 84 -2.60 14.52 19.42
N SER A 85 -3.13 13.35 19.08
CA SER A 85 -3.34 12.25 20.02
C SER A 85 -2.07 11.45 20.34
N GLU A 86 -1.18 11.23 19.37
CA GLU A 86 0.07 10.48 19.59
C GLU A 86 1.28 11.38 19.85
N CYS A 87 1.42 12.51 19.13
CA CYS A 87 2.58 13.39 19.25
C CYS A 87 2.36 14.58 20.19
N GLY A 88 1.10 14.87 20.57
CA GLY A 88 0.75 16.00 21.44
C GLY A 88 0.92 17.37 20.78
N MET A 89 1.15 17.41 19.46
CA MET A 89 1.38 18.61 18.68
C MET A 89 0.93 18.41 17.24
N GLU A 90 0.47 19.48 16.60
CA GLU A 90 0.21 19.49 15.15
C GLU A 90 1.53 19.32 14.38
N ALA A 91 1.53 18.52 13.30
CA ALA A 91 2.72 18.40 12.45
C ALA A 91 3.05 19.70 11.72
N TYR A 92 2.03 20.53 11.44
CA TYR A 92 2.18 21.81 10.75
C TYR A 92 1.36 22.93 11.42
N PRO A 93 1.75 23.38 12.62
CA PRO A 93 1.00 24.35 13.40
C PRO A 93 0.80 25.70 12.69
N GLU A 94 1.68 26.04 11.74
CA GLU A 94 1.58 27.22 10.88
C GLU A 94 0.35 27.23 9.96
N PHE A 95 -0.28 26.08 9.72
CA PHE A 95 -1.50 25.97 8.92
C PHE A 95 -2.78 25.78 9.75
N VAL A 96 -2.65 25.57 11.07
CA VAL A 96 -3.79 25.18 11.94
C VAL A 96 -4.39 26.36 12.73
N GLY A 97 -3.67 27.49 12.91
CA GLY A 97 -4.36 28.72 13.34
C GLY A 97 -3.53 29.93 13.82
N ALA A 98 -3.45 30.95 12.96
CA ALA A 98 -3.76 32.36 13.29
C ALA A 98 -3.95 33.16 11.98
N GLY A 99 -5.11 33.00 11.34
CA GLY A 99 -5.50 33.81 10.19
C GLY A 99 -4.83 33.41 8.88
N GLY A 100 -5.65 33.13 7.87
CA GLY A 100 -5.23 33.36 6.49
C GLY A 100 -4.88 34.84 6.30
N SER A 101 -3.66 35.22 6.66
CA SER A 101 -2.97 36.39 6.13
C SER A 101 -1.88 35.89 5.17
N GLY A 102 -2.28 35.00 4.27
CA GLY A 102 -1.61 34.87 2.99
C GLY A 102 -2.15 35.98 2.11
N ARG A 103 -1.27 36.90 1.70
CA ARG A 103 -1.50 37.71 0.50
C ARG A 103 -1.82 36.83 -0.69
#